data_AF-A0A059EZ83-F1
#
_entry.id   AF-A0A059EZ83-F1
#
_cell.length_a   1.000
_cell.length_b   1.000
_cell.length_c   1.000
_cell.angle_alpha   90.00
_cell.angle_beta   90.00
_cell.angle_gamma   90.00
#
_symmetry.space_group_name_H-M   'P 1'
#
loop_
_entity.id
_entity.type
_entity.pdbx_description
1 polymer ?
#
loop_
_entity_poly.entity_id
_entity_poly.type
_entity_poly.pdbx_seq_one_letter_code
_entity_poly.pdbx_strand_id
1 'polypeptide(L)'
;MKKFLQFYLTFTLLILVEMITAVVYIRMVIQAVKRIGVLVYPAIVDTSLGYLLGNFLTFTSLSFAVIAQNHFALIFYFYFSLSILLSLFCYAPFSYRGYLQFTYLFPKLFEVIFVFYNSDLYSQKILFIRNRKIGSDLKLKKVLNVSIKLIRYIYLMLLHEQWLIYT
;
A
#
# COMPACT_ATOMS: atom_id res chain seq x y z
N MET A 1 -2.60 15.04 -11.99
CA MET A 1 -1.74 15.15 -10.78
C MET A 1 -2.54 15.22 -9.48
N LYS A 2 -3.63 16.02 -9.38
CA LYS A 2 -4.46 16.13 -8.17
C LYS A 2 -4.96 14.78 -7.61
N LYS A 3 -5.53 13.91 -8.47
CA LYS A 3 -6.02 12.57 -8.06
C LYS A 3 -4.96 11.69 -7.38
N PHE A 4 -3.71 11.77 -7.85
CA PHE A 4 -2.60 10.98 -7.30
C PHE A 4 -2.13 11.51 -5.93
N LEU A 5 -2.09 12.84 -5.76
CA LEU A 5 -1.81 13.45 -4.48
C LEU A 5 -2.92 13.15 -3.47
N GLN A 6 -4.19 13.24 -3.90
CA GLN A 6 -5.34 12.89 -3.09
C GLN A 6 -5.27 11.43 -2.63
N PHE A 7 -4.98 10.49 -3.54
CA PHE A 7 -4.76 9.08 -3.19
C PHE A 7 -3.71 8.91 -2.11
N TYR A 8 -2.51 9.50 -2.29
CA TYR A 8 -1.43 9.37 -1.33
C TYR A 8 -1.79 9.98 0.03
N LEU A 9 -2.46 11.14 0.04
CA LEU A 9 -2.88 11.82 1.25
C LEU A 9 -3.94 11.00 2.01
N THR A 10 -4.95 10.47 1.31
CA THR A 10 -5.93 9.56 1.90
C THR A 10 -5.27 8.31 2.48
N PHE A 11 -4.32 7.71 1.76
CA PHE A 11 -3.54 6.57 2.27
C PHE A 11 -2.77 6.92 3.55
N THR A 12 -2.09 8.06 3.59
CA THR A 12 -1.36 8.48 4.80
C THR A 12 -2.29 8.73 5.99
N LEU A 13 -3.49 9.25 5.75
CA LEU A 13 -4.51 9.41 6.80
C LEU A 13 -5.00 8.06 7.32
N LEU A 14 -5.24 7.08 6.44
CA LEU A 14 -5.64 5.73 6.84
C LEU A 14 -4.59 5.07 7.75
N ILE A 15 -3.31 5.14 7.37
CA ILE A 15 -2.22 4.60 8.19
C ILE A 15 -2.09 5.33 9.52
N LEU A 16 -2.29 6.64 9.55
CA LEU A 16 -2.25 7.40 10.79
C LEU A 16 -3.37 6.95 11.75
N VAL A 17 -4.58 6.75 11.23
CA VAL A 17 -5.71 6.22 12.01
C VAL A 17 -5.39 4.80 12.51
N GLU A 18 -4.86 3.92 11.66
CA GLU A 18 -4.44 2.56 12.06
C GLU A 18 -3.40 2.55 13.18
N MET A 19 -2.40 3.43 13.10
CA MET A 19 -1.35 3.50 14.13
C MET A 19 -1.92 4.00 15.45
N ILE A 20 -2.83 4.98 15.43
CA ILE A 20 -3.48 5.48 16.65
C ILE A 20 -4.34 4.38 17.28
N THR A 21 -5.20 3.70 16.48
CA THR A 21 -6.08 2.64 17.00
C THR A 21 -5.27 1.46 17.55
N ALA A 22 -4.17 1.10 16.89
CA ALA A 22 -3.26 0.06 17.36
C ALA A 22 -2.59 0.41 18.69
N VAL A 23 -2.09 1.64 18.86
CA VAL A 23 -1.49 2.08 20.13
C VAL A 23 -2.51 2.07 21.27
N VAL A 24 -3.73 2.54 21.01
CA VAL A 24 -4.83 2.48 22.00
C VAL A 24 -5.13 1.05 22.39
N TYR A 25 -5.24 0.14 21.42
CA TYR A 25 -5.48 -1.28 21.67
C TYR A 25 -4.36 -1.92 22.52
N ILE A 26 -3.10 -1.74 22.13
CA ILE A 26 -1.94 -2.29 22.86
C ILE A 26 -1.96 -1.80 24.33
N ARG A 27 -2.25 -0.51 24.56
CA ARG A 27 -2.38 0.03 25.92
C ARG A 27 -3.50 -0.64 26.71
N MET A 28 -4.68 -0.83 26.10
CA MET A 28 -5.80 -1.50 26.76
C MET A 28 -5.47 -2.96 27.11
N VAL A 29 -4.80 -3.69 26.21
CA VAL A 29 -4.37 -5.07 26.46
C VAL A 29 -3.36 -5.13 27.60
N ILE A 30 -2.34 -4.27 27.59
CA ILE A 30 -1.34 -4.21 28.67
C ILE A 30 -1.99 -3.89 30.01
N GLN A 31 -2.91 -2.92 30.05
CA GLN A 31 -3.65 -2.59 31.27
C GLN A 31 -4.52 -3.76 31.76
N ALA A 32 -5.17 -4.49 30.85
CA ALA A 32 -5.96 -5.65 31.21
C ALA A 32 -5.11 -6.76 31.85
N VAL A 33 -3.93 -7.05 31.28
CA VAL A 33 -2.99 -8.05 31.83
C VAL A 33 -2.47 -7.62 33.20
N LYS A 34 -2.07 -6.35 33.34
CA LYS A 34 -1.62 -5.80 34.63
C LYS A 34 -2.70 -5.86 35.71
N ARG A 35 -3.98 -5.65 35.37
CA ARG A 35 -5.10 -5.76 36.32
C ARG A 35 -5.30 -7.16 36.86
N ILE A 36 -4.86 -8.19 36.14
CA ILE A 36 -4.92 -9.60 36.57
C ILE A 36 -3.73 -9.94 37.49
N GLY A 37 -2.81 -8.99 37.72
CA GLY A 37 -1.62 -9.19 38.57
C GLY A 37 -0.50 -9.97 37.89
N VAL A 38 -0.60 -10.21 36.58
CA VAL A 38 0.39 -10.96 35.81
C VAL A 38 1.38 -9.99 35.16
N LEU A 39 2.67 -10.36 35.17
CA LEU A 39 3.69 -9.72 34.35
C LEU A 39 3.30 -9.83 32.87
N VAL A 40 3.50 -8.76 32.12
CA VAL A 40 3.13 -8.72 30.69
C VAL A 40 3.89 -9.82 29.95
N TYR A 41 3.15 -10.73 29.30
CA TYR A 41 3.73 -11.82 28.54
C TYR A 41 4.63 -11.28 27.42
N PRO A 42 5.85 -11.80 27.23
CA PRO A 42 6.75 -11.39 26.14
C PRO A 42 6.09 -11.47 24.77
N ALA A 43 5.26 -12.50 24.54
CA ALA A 43 4.50 -12.66 23.30
C ALA A 43 3.58 -11.45 22.97
N ILE A 44 3.03 -10.76 23.97
CA ILE A 44 2.22 -9.55 23.75
C ILE A 44 3.10 -8.38 23.29
N VAL A 45 4.32 -8.28 23.84
CA VAL A 45 5.29 -7.24 23.44
C VAL A 45 5.79 -7.51 22.03
N ASP A 46 6.16 -8.75 21.72
CA ASP A 46 6.69 -9.16 20.42
C ASP A 46 5.65 -9.01 19.30
N THR A 47 4.40 -9.40 19.56
CA THR A 47 3.29 -9.21 18.60
C THR A 47 2.96 -7.73 18.38
N SER A 48 3.01 -6.92 19.44
CA SER A 48 2.81 -5.47 19.35
C SER A 48 3.93 -4.80 18.52
N LEU A 49 5.18 -5.16 18.76
CA LEU A 49 6.33 -4.67 18.00
C LEU A 49 6.26 -5.13 16.54
N GLY A 50 5.96 -6.41 16.31
CA GLY A 50 5.81 -6.98 14.97
C GLY A 50 4.71 -6.28 14.16
N TYR A 51 3.59 -5.96 14.79
CA TYR A 51 2.50 -5.22 14.15
C TYR A 51 2.91 -3.79 13.77
N LEU A 52 3.53 -3.04 14.70
CA LEU A 52 4.01 -1.68 14.43
C LEU A 52 5.06 -1.66 13.32
N LEU A 53 5.99 -2.62 13.34
CA LEU A 53 7.04 -2.75 12.33
C LEU A 53 6.46 -3.16 10.98
N GLY A 54 5.47 -4.06 10.96
CA GLY A 54 4.72 -4.41 9.76
C GLY A 54 4.02 -3.21 9.13
N ASN A 55 3.31 -2.40 9.93
CA ASN A 55 2.67 -1.18 9.43
C ASN A 55 3.69 -0.16 8.92
N PHE A 56 4.84 0.00 9.59
CA PHE A 56 5.93 0.83 9.10
C PHE A 56 6.48 0.35 7.74
N LEU A 57 6.64 -0.97 7.56
CA LEU A 57 7.06 -1.56 6.29
C LEU A 57 6.00 -1.36 5.19
N THR A 58 4.70 -1.45 5.49
CA THR A 58 3.64 -1.12 4.52
C THR A 58 3.66 0.36 4.12
N PHE A 59 3.84 1.27 5.08
CA PHE A 59 3.92 2.71 4.80
C PHE A 59 5.12 3.05 3.91
N THR A 60 6.30 2.53 4.27
CA THR A 60 7.55 2.81 3.55
C THR A 60 7.55 2.21 2.16
N SER A 61 7.08 0.97 2.00
CA SER A 61 6.98 0.31 0.70
C SER A 61 6.02 1.05 -0.24
N LEU A 62 4.84 1.46 0.21
CA LEU A 62 3.94 2.24 -0.64
C LEU A 62 4.49 3.64 -0.91
N SER A 63 5.02 4.33 0.09
CA SER A 63 5.64 5.66 -0.11
C SER A 63 6.80 5.61 -1.11
N PHE A 64 7.61 4.56 -1.06
CA PHE A 64 8.68 4.35 -2.03
C PHE A 64 8.12 3.98 -3.41
N ALA A 65 7.09 3.14 -3.49
CA ALA A 65 6.37 2.90 -4.75
C ALA A 65 5.85 4.21 -5.34
N VAL A 66 5.39 5.13 -4.50
CA VAL A 66 4.85 6.44 -4.89
C VAL A 66 5.88 7.39 -5.44
N ILE A 67 6.97 7.57 -4.71
CA ILE A 67 8.00 8.55 -5.03
C ILE A 67 8.89 8.02 -6.17
N ALA A 68 9.35 6.78 -6.04
CA ALA A 68 10.28 6.17 -6.99
C ALA A 68 9.60 5.49 -8.18
N GLN A 69 8.26 5.41 -8.20
CA GLN A 69 7.48 4.78 -9.28
C GLN A 69 7.94 3.34 -9.54
N ASN A 70 8.21 2.61 -8.46
CA ASN A 70 8.78 1.28 -8.50
C ASN A 70 7.71 0.22 -8.24
N HIS A 71 7.49 -0.66 -9.22
CA HIS A 71 6.55 -1.78 -9.11
C HIS A 71 6.95 -2.80 -8.05
N PHE A 72 8.24 -3.04 -7.82
CA PHE A 72 8.67 -4.00 -6.80
C PHE A 72 8.28 -3.53 -5.39
N ALA A 73 8.32 -2.22 -5.15
CA ALA A 73 7.89 -1.66 -3.88
C ALA A 73 6.38 -1.82 -3.64
N LEU A 74 5.57 -1.76 -4.71
CA LEU A 74 4.14 -2.06 -4.65
C LEU A 74 3.89 -3.53 -4.29
N ILE A 75 4.68 -4.46 -4.84
CA ILE A 75 4.59 -5.89 -4.51
C ILE A 75 4.95 -6.11 -3.03
N PHE A 76 6.01 -5.47 -2.53
CA PHE A 76 6.37 -5.54 -1.11
C PHE A 76 5.25 -5.00 -0.20
N TYR A 77 4.59 -3.92 -0.60
CA TYR A 77 3.42 -3.41 0.12
C TYR A 77 2.33 -4.49 0.27
N PHE A 78 1.96 -5.16 -0.82
CA PHE A 78 0.94 -6.22 -0.76
C PHE A 78 1.40 -7.42 0.06
N TYR A 79 2.68 -7.81 -0.05
CA TYR A 79 3.25 -8.88 0.74
C TYR A 79 3.11 -8.61 2.25
N PHE A 80 3.58 -7.46 2.74
CA PHE A 80 3.47 -7.12 4.16
C PHE A 80 2.02 -6.96 4.61
N SER A 81 1.17 -6.35 3.78
CA SER A 81 -0.26 -6.17 4.10
C SER A 81 -0.99 -7.51 4.24
N LEU A 82 -0.71 -8.47 3.34
CA LEU A 82 -1.27 -9.82 3.41
C LEU A 82 -0.74 -10.59 4.62
N SER A 83 0.54 -10.47 4.95
CA SER A 83 1.10 -11.09 6.16
C SER A 83 0.42 -10.58 7.44
N ILE A 84 0.14 -9.28 7.52
CA ILE A 84 -0.59 -8.69 8.65
C ILE A 84 -2.03 -9.23 8.69
N LEU A 85 -2.74 -9.25 7.56
CA LEU A 85 -4.11 -9.77 7.49
C LEU A 85 -4.18 -11.26 7.86
N LEU A 86 -3.29 -12.10 7.33
CA LEU A 86 -3.20 -13.53 7.66
C LEU A 86 -2.96 -13.74 9.15
N SER A 87 -2.00 -13.02 9.73
CA SER A 87 -1.73 -13.04 11.17
C SER A 87 -2.98 -12.68 11.97
N LEU A 88 -3.67 -11.59 11.60
CA LEU A 88 -4.90 -11.16 12.26
C LEU A 88 -6.02 -12.20 12.16
N PHE A 89 -6.23 -12.82 10.99
CA PHE A 89 -7.23 -13.87 10.82
C PHE A 89 -6.90 -15.13 11.63
N CYS A 90 -5.62 -15.50 11.76
CA CYS A 90 -5.20 -16.62 12.58
C CYS A 90 -5.45 -16.38 14.08
N TYR A 91 -5.23 -15.15 14.57
CA TYR A 91 -5.41 -14.82 15.99
C TYR A 91 -6.84 -14.38 16.37
N ALA A 92 -7.66 -13.96 15.40
CA ALA A 92 -9.04 -13.54 15.60
C ALA A 92 -9.93 -14.54 16.36
N PRO A 93 -9.98 -15.84 16.01
CA PRO A 93 -10.88 -16.79 16.67
C PRO A 93 -10.47 -17.14 18.10
N PHE A 94 -9.21 -16.91 18.47
CA PHE A 94 -8.66 -17.30 19.77
C PHE A 94 -8.59 -16.14 20.77
N SER A 95 -9.06 -14.95 20.40
CA SER A 95 -9.00 -13.78 21.26
C SER A 95 -10.19 -13.68 22.19
N TYR A 96 -9.90 -13.52 23.48
CA TYR A 96 -10.89 -13.26 24.52
C TYR A 96 -11.72 -11.98 24.26
N ARG A 97 -11.22 -11.05 23.42
CA ARG A 97 -11.93 -9.82 23.02
C ARG A 97 -11.86 -9.60 21.52
N GLY A 98 -12.41 -10.54 20.75
CA GLY A 98 -12.48 -10.45 19.29
C GLY A 98 -13.08 -9.14 18.75
N TYR A 99 -13.98 -8.48 19.50
CA TYR A 99 -14.54 -7.16 19.11
C TYR A 99 -13.48 -6.06 18.98
N LEU A 100 -12.45 -6.07 19.84
CA LEU A 100 -11.32 -5.15 19.71
C LEU A 100 -10.53 -5.49 18.44
N GLN A 101 -10.46 -6.77 18.08
CA GLN A 101 -9.84 -7.27 16.85
C GLN A 101 -10.38 -6.68 15.56
N PHE A 102 -11.68 -6.48 15.52
CA PHE A 102 -12.32 -5.84 14.38
C PHE A 102 -11.97 -4.36 14.24
N THR A 103 -11.62 -3.65 15.32
CA THR A 103 -11.27 -2.22 15.25
C THR A 103 -9.97 -1.95 14.48
N TYR A 104 -9.08 -2.94 14.38
CA TYR A 104 -7.85 -2.85 13.60
C TYR A 104 -7.89 -3.65 12.29
N LEU A 105 -8.67 -4.74 12.23
CA LEU A 105 -8.85 -5.51 11.01
C LEU A 105 -9.62 -4.73 9.94
N PHE A 106 -10.65 -3.97 10.33
CA PHE A 106 -11.49 -3.23 9.39
C PHE A 106 -10.73 -2.09 8.66
N PRO A 107 -9.97 -1.21 9.36
CA PRO A 107 -9.10 -0.25 8.70
C PRO A 107 -8.11 -0.91 7.72
N LYS A 108 -7.48 -2.02 8.11
CA LYS A 108 -6.47 -2.68 7.26
C LYS A 108 -7.06 -3.28 6.00
N LEU A 109 -8.24 -3.91 6.09
CA LEU A 109 -8.97 -4.36 4.91
C LEU A 109 -9.35 -3.18 4.01
N PHE A 110 -9.82 -2.09 4.59
CA PHE A 110 -10.18 -0.90 3.82
C PHE A 110 -8.96 -0.28 3.12
N GLU A 111 -7.81 -0.17 3.80
CA GLU A 111 -6.55 0.30 3.21
C GLU A 111 -6.14 -0.57 2.02
N VAL A 112 -6.16 -1.89 2.17
CA VAL A 112 -5.76 -2.82 1.11
C VAL A 112 -6.69 -2.73 -0.10
N ILE A 113 -8.01 -2.68 0.13
CA ILE A 113 -9.01 -2.51 -0.95
C ILE A 113 -8.81 -1.16 -1.63
N PHE A 114 -8.59 -0.10 -0.86
CA PHE A 114 -8.35 1.25 -1.39
C PHE A 114 -7.11 1.31 -2.28
N VAL A 115 -5.99 0.72 -1.85
CA VAL A 115 -4.76 0.67 -2.64
C VAL A 115 -4.92 -0.23 -3.86
N PHE A 116 -5.63 -1.35 -3.74
CA PHE A 116 -5.91 -2.24 -4.87
C PHE A 116 -6.74 -1.55 -5.95
N TYR A 117 -7.83 -0.88 -5.58
CA TYR A 117 -8.70 -0.14 -6.51
C TYR A 117 -7.95 0.97 -7.27
N ASN A 118 -6.98 1.61 -6.62
CA ASN A 118 -6.17 2.68 -7.23
C ASN A 118 -4.85 2.18 -7.84
N SER A 119 -4.60 0.87 -7.83
CA SER A 119 -3.34 0.30 -8.33
C SER A 119 -3.22 0.39 -9.85
N ASP A 120 -4.34 0.38 -10.58
CA ASP A 120 -4.35 0.55 -12.04
C ASP A 120 -3.85 1.94 -12.46
N LEU A 121 -4.28 2.98 -11.74
CA LEU A 121 -3.78 4.35 -11.96
C LEU A 121 -2.26 4.44 -11.77
N TYR A 122 -1.73 3.63 -10.85
CA TYR A 122 -0.31 3.50 -10.61
C TYR A 122 0.43 2.82 -11.75
N SER A 123 -0.08 1.66 -12.16
CA SER A 123 0.54 0.84 -13.18
C SER A 123 0.61 1.57 -14.52
N GLN A 124 -0.46 2.28 -14.87
CA GLN A 124 -0.49 3.14 -16.06
C GLN A 124 0.57 4.26 -15.99
N LYS A 125 0.74 4.90 -14.82
CA LYS A 125 1.71 5.99 -14.66
C LYS A 125 3.16 5.50 -14.72
N ILE A 126 3.45 4.35 -14.11
CA ILE A 126 4.79 3.74 -14.17
C ILE A 126 5.11 3.29 -15.60
N LEU A 127 4.16 2.64 -16.28
CA LEU A 127 4.31 2.27 -17.69
C LEU A 127 4.52 3.50 -18.57
N PHE A 128 3.77 4.58 -18.36
CA PHE A 128 3.93 5.83 -19.10
C PHE A 128 5.35 6.42 -18.91
N ILE A 129 5.88 6.40 -17.69
CA ILE A 129 7.19 7.00 -17.40
C ILE A 129 8.33 6.09 -17.90
N ARG A 130 8.16 4.77 -17.83
CA ARG A 130 9.08 3.80 -18.43
C ARG A 130 9.08 3.90 -19.96
N ASN A 131 7.90 3.98 -20.58
CA ASN A 131 7.73 4.12 -22.03
C ASN A 131 8.22 5.48 -22.53
N ARG A 132 8.08 6.55 -21.73
CA ARG A 132 8.70 7.86 -22.02
C ARG A 132 10.22 7.77 -22.04
N LYS A 133 10.84 7.06 -21.09
CA LYS A 133 12.29 6.81 -21.08
C LYS A 133 12.73 5.98 -22.29
N ILE A 134 11.98 4.94 -22.65
CA ILE A 134 12.22 4.11 -23.84
C ILE A 134 12.08 4.93 -25.13
N GLY A 135 11.04 5.76 -25.24
CA GLY A 135 10.81 6.66 -26.36
C GLY A 135 11.83 7.80 -26.47
N SER A 136 12.61 8.08 -25.42
CA SER A 136 13.76 8.98 -25.47
C SER A 136 15.09 8.27 -25.75
N ASP A 137 15.12 6.94 -25.73
CA ASP A 137 16.36 6.18 -25.88
C ASP A 137 16.77 6.07 -27.36
N LEU A 138 17.81 6.83 -27.73
CA LEU A 138 18.36 6.89 -29.08
C LEU A 138 18.89 5.54 -29.55
N LYS A 139 19.41 4.70 -28.64
CA LYS A 139 19.91 3.36 -28.99
C LYS A 139 18.75 2.44 -29.40
N LEU A 140 17.64 2.48 -28.66
CA LEU A 140 16.48 1.65 -28.98
C LEU A 140 15.78 2.08 -30.27
N LYS A 141 15.73 3.40 -30.55
CA LYS A 141 15.25 3.93 -31.84
C LYS A 141 16.06 3.44 -33.04
N LYS A 142 17.38 3.33 -32.86
CA LYS A 142 18.31 2.85 -33.90
C LYS A 142 18.14 1.36 -34.15
N VAL A 143 17.86 0.57 -33.10
CA VAL A 143 17.62 -0.88 -33.19
C VAL A 143 16.24 -1.22 -33.76
N LEU A 144 15.21 -0.45 -33.42
CA LEU A 144 13.84 -0.70 -33.88
C LEU A 144 13.54 -0.15 -35.28
N ASN A 145 14.40 0.72 -35.83
CA ASN A 145 14.25 1.33 -37.16
C ASN A 145 12.87 1.97 -37.43
N VAL A 146 12.16 2.40 -36.37
CA VAL A 146 10.83 3.01 -36.49
C VAL A 146 10.93 4.52 -36.42
N SER A 147 10.30 5.21 -37.38
CA SER A 147 10.29 6.67 -37.43
C SER A 147 9.56 7.29 -36.21
N ILE A 148 10.08 8.40 -35.71
CA ILE A 148 9.53 9.17 -34.57
C ILE A 148 8.03 9.48 -34.73
N LYS A 149 7.54 9.61 -35.96
CA LYS A 149 6.12 9.88 -36.26
C LYS A 149 5.20 8.71 -35.86
N LEU A 150 5.63 7.47 -36.09
CA LEU A 150 4.78 6.30 -35.88
C LEU A 150 4.65 5.97 -34.38
N ILE A 151 5.74 6.12 -33.63
CA ILE A 151 5.71 6.01 -32.16
C ILE A 151 4.84 7.12 -31.57
N ARG A 152 4.98 8.37 -32.04
CA ARG A 152 4.17 9.51 -31.58
C ARG A 152 2.69 9.34 -31.90
N TYR A 153 2.36 8.74 -33.05
CA TYR A 153 0.98 8.43 -33.44
C TYR A 153 0.34 7.39 -32.53
N ILE A 154 1.03 6.26 -32.27
CA ILE A 154 0.56 5.23 -31.33
C ILE A 154 0.41 5.82 -29.91
N TYR A 155 1.34 6.68 -29.51
CA TYR A 155 1.27 7.36 -28.21
C TYR A 155 0.07 8.31 -28.10
N LEU A 156 -0.23 9.08 -29.16
CA LEU A 156 -1.39 9.97 -29.22
C LEU A 156 -2.70 9.19 -29.25
N MET A 157 -2.73 8.04 -29.94
CA MET A 157 -3.89 7.16 -30.01
C MET A 157 -4.22 6.56 -28.63
N LEU A 158 -3.21 6.05 -27.91
CA LEU A 158 -3.35 5.59 -26.52
C LEU A 158 -3.78 6.72 -25.56
N LEU A 159 -3.32 7.95 -25.80
CA LEU A 159 -3.67 9.11 -24.99
C LEU A 159 -5.12 9.56 -25.23
N HIS A 160 -5.62 9.39 -26.47
CA HIS A 160 -7.01 9.68 -26.84
C HIS A 160 -7.98 8.62 -26.27
N GLU A 161 -7.61 7.34 -26.29
CA GLU A 161 -8.40 6.29 -25.61
C GLU A 161 -8.46 6.52 -24.09
N GLN A 162 -7.36 6.93 -23.46
CA GLN A 162 -7.37 7.30 -22.05
C GLN A 162 -8.28 8.50 -21.79
N TRP A 163 -8.27 9.52 -22.65
CA TRP A 163 -9.16 10.69 -22.51
C TRP A 163 -10.65 10.32 -22.55
N LEU A 164 -11.04 9.39 -23.44
CA LEU A 164 -12.42 8.89 -23.55
C LEU A 164 -12.89 8.10 -22.31
N ILE A 165 -11.97 7.52 -21.54
CA ILE A 165 -12.31 6.81 -20.29
C ILE A 165 -12.48 7.79 -19.12
N TYR A 166 -11.97 9.02 -19.23
CA TYR A 166 -12.01 10.05 -18.18
C TYR A 166 -13.03 11.18 -18.40
N THR A 167 -13.78 11.16 -19.50
CA THR A 167 -15.01 11.96 -19.72
C THR A 167 -16.24 11.15 -19.37
#